data_AF-A0A803MG19-F1
#
_entry.id   AF-A0A803MG19-F1
#
_cell.length_a   1.000
_cell.length_b   1.000
_cell.length_c   1.000
_cell.angle_alpha   90.00
_cell.angle_beta   90.00
_cell.angle_gamma   90.00
#
_symmetry.space_group_name_H-M   'P 1'
#
loop_
_entity.id
_entity.type
_entity.pdbx_description
1 polymer ?
#
loop_
_entity_poly.entity_id
_entity_poly.type
_entity_poly.pdbx_seq_one_letter_code
_entity_poly.pdbx_strand_id
1 'polypeptide(L)'
;LVPLLRWAEGLIPNDRHGDTPIFVLATAGLRRLAVEDGRRVLEDLERVVKEHTFERRRDWIRVLSGREEAYYGWVALNYKLGYLNRSSSELPTLGLLDLGGSSLQVMLEADKRRDDSHILVSKIGHVKHQLMAYSLPAFGLNKAFDRTVAMLVRVKSKVNDNDSVIRHPCLSSKFLGNYTCSSCSKSESLLHLVGDPNWEKCKKLAQAAAMNSSISDWSEPRLNSSCRRRSPHEGKNILNVAINTKAGVRYHALSGFFAVYNMLNLTAKANLAKIWETTHHLCSSTWDDDSKVSISQYCFKVLYLASLIEDGLCIGNADVIFGPGDISWTLGASLVEGEHIWRTTGGSRTLVTTPQYMEVISSPIFLFVILVVLVFIVYHSQIKLPMPRKRSAVVGAALPSYPHSKHRP
;
A
#
# COMPACT_ATOMS: atom_id res chain seq x y z
N LEU A 1 20.38 5.08 5.75
CA LEU A 1 20.60 4.39 4.46
C LEU A 1 22.06 3.99 4.26
N VAL A 2 23.03 4.89 4.47
CA VAL A 2 24.49 4.63 4.28
C VAL A 2 24.98 3.25 4.79
N PRO A 3 24.66 2.79 6.02
CA PRO A 3 25.14 1.48 6.48
C PRO A 3 24.67 0.30 5.61
N LEU A 4 23.46 0.38 5.06
CA LEU A 4 22.89 -0.66 4.21
C LEU A 4 23.54 -0.67 2.82
N LEU A 5 23.84 0.51 2.26
CA LEU A 5 24.50 0.64 0.96
C LEU A 5 25.94 0.12 1.02
N ARG A 6 26.70 0.51 2.05
CA ARG A 6 28.07 -0.01 2.27
C ARG A 6 28.09 -1.52 2.45
N TRP A 7 27.10 -2.06 3.16
CA TRP A 7 26.97 -3.50 3.30
C TRP A 7 26.72 -4.19 1.95
N ALA A 8 25.83 -3.64 1.11
CA ALA A 8 25.58 -4.16 -0.23
C ALA A 8 26.83 -4.05 -1.14
N GLU A 9 27.57 -2.95 -1.10
CA GLU A 9 28.83 -2.76 -1.85
C GLU A 9 29.88 -3.80 -1.44
N GLY A 10 29.92 -4.21 -0.17
CA GLY A 10 30.80 -5.27 0.31
C GLY A 10 30.42 -6.69 -0.15
N LEU A 11 29.17 -6.90 -0.60
CA LEU A 11 28.69 -8.20 -1.09
C LEU A 11 28.78 -8.36 -2.61
N ILE A 12 28.61 -7.25 -3.35
CA ILE A 12 28.59 -7.26 -4.80
C ILE A 12 30.02 -6.99 -5.31
N PRO A 13 30.55 -7.74 -6.28
CA PRO A 13 31.87 -7.47 -6.85
C PRO A 13 31.99 -6.03 -7.34
N ASN A 14 33.11 -5.36 -7.03
CA ASN A 14 33.32 -3.94 -7.32
C ASN A 14 33.14 -3.60 -8.82
N ASP A 15 33.57 -4.50 -9.71
CA ASP A 15 33.43 -4.37 -11.16
C ASP A 15 31.98 -4.46 -11.65
N ARG A 16 31.07 -4.96 -10.80
CA ARG A 16 29.63 -5.08 -11.09
C ARG A 16 28.79 -3.95 -10.51
N HIS A 17 29.36 -3.07 -9.68
CA HIS A 17 28.59 -2.00 -9.04
C HIS A 17 27.90 -1.11 -10.08
N GLY A 18 28.63 -0.66 -11.11
CA GLY A 18 28.11 0.24 -12.15
C GLY A 18 26.98 -0.36 -13.01
N ASP A 19 26.84 -1.69 -13.02
CA ASP A 19 25.79 -2.43 -13.75
C ASP A 19 24.67 -2.93 -12.81
N THR A 20 24.77 -2.67 -11.51
CA THR A 20 23.80 -3.17 -10.53
C THR A 20 22.82 -2.06 -10.17
N PRO A 21 21.55 -2.14 -10.60
CA PRO A 21 20.56 -1.11 -10.33
C PRO A 21 20.16 -1.07 -8.86
N ILE A 22 20.03 0.13 -8.31
CA ILE A 22 19.49 0.38 -6.98
C ILE A 22 18.13 1.08 -7.03
N PHE A 23 17.16 0.48 -6.36
CA PHE A 23 15.82 1.01 -6.18
C PHE A 23 15.59 1.36 -4.71
N VAL A 24 15.06 2.56 -4.43
CA VAL A 24 14.66 2.98 -3.09
C VAL A 24 13.19 3.35 -3.13
N LEU A 25 12.36 2.37 -2.75
CA LEU A 25 10.91 2.43 -2.92
C LEU A 25 10.24 2.59 -1.55
N ALA A 26 9.66 3.76 -1.30
CA ALA A 26 8.97 4.06 -0.05
C ALA A 26 7.48 3.67 -0.12
N THR A 27 6.90 3.26 1.02
CA THR A 27 5.52 2.75 1.07
C THR A 27 4.60 3.63 1.94
N ALA A 28 3.62 3.03 2.63
CA ALA A 28 2.58 3.72 3.38
C ALA A 28 3.07 4.73 4.42
N GLY A 29 4.25 4.51 5.00
CA GLY A 29 4.84 5.45 5.96
C GLY A 29 5.05 6.83 5.33
N LEU A 30 5.69 6.87 4.16
CA LEU A 30 5.98 8.11 3.45
C LEU A 30 4.76 8.66 2.70
N ARG A 31 3.88 7.79 2.18
CA ARG A 31 2.58 8.21 1.58
C ARG A 31 1.72 9.09 2.49
N ARG A 32 1.92 8.98 3.80
CA ARG A 32 1.12 9.68 4.81
C ARG A 32 1.68 11.04 5.20
N LEU A 33 2.92 11.36 4.85
CA LEU A 33 3.48 12.65 5.13
C LEU A 33 2.81 13.72 4.27
N ALA A 34 2.95 14.99 4.67
CA ALA A 34 2.66 16.08 3.77
C ALA A 34 3.54 15.96 2.52
N VAL A 35 3.00 16.33 1.35
CA VAL A 35 3.68 16.18 0.05
C VAL A 35 5.09 16.78 0.07
N GLU A 36 5.23 17.94 0.72
CA GLU A 36 6.50 18.65 0.83
C GLU A 36 7.51 17.93 1.72
N ASP A 37 7.09 17.35 2.83
CA ASP A 37 7.97 16.57 3.71
C ASP A 37 8.40 15.27 3.02
N GLY A 38 7.47 14.60 2.33
CA GLY A 38 7.77 13.42 1.52
C GLY A 38 8.80 13.74 0.42
N ARG A 39 8.64 14.87 -0.27
CA ARG A 39 9.59 15.34 -1.30
C ARG A 39 10.98 15.57 -0.71
N ARG A 40 11.09 16.25 0.44
CA ARG A 40 12.37 16.51 1.11
C ARG A 40 13.09 15.21 1.48
N VAL A 41 12.36 14.24 2.03
CA VAL A 41 12.92 12.91 2.34
C VAL A 41 13.45 12.21 1.09
N LEU A 42 12.72 12.25 -0.03
CA LEU A 42 13.19 11.64 -1.28
C LEU A 42 14.45 12.35 -1.83
N GLU A 43 14.55 13.68 -1.69
CA GLU A 43 15.74 14.44 -2.10
C GLU A 43 16.96 14.14 -1.22
N ASP A 44 16.77 13.95 0.08
CA ASP A 44 17.82 13.47 0.98
C ASP A 44 18.28 12.06 0.59
N LEU A 45 17.34 11.16 0.25
CA LEU A 45 17.65 9.81 -0.21
C LEU A 45 18.42 9.84 -1.54
N GLU A 46 18.03 10.68 -2.49
CA GLU A 46 18.73 10.86 -3.77
C GLU A 46 20.18 11.33 -3.54
N ARG A 47 20.39 12.28 -2.63
CA ARG A 47 21.74 12.74 -2.24
C ARG A 47 22.59 11.60 -1.70
N VAL A 48 22.06 10.80 -0.78
CA VAL A 48 22.78 9.66 -0.20
C VAL A 48 23.11 8.61 -1.27
N VAL A 49 22.13 8.19 -2.07
CA VAL A 49 22.34 7.17 -3.12
C VAL A 49 23.34 7.66 -4.18
N LYS A 50 23.43 8.98 -4.41
CA LYS A 50 24.38 9.57 -5.35
C LYS A 50 25.84 9.35 -4.99
N GLU A 51 26.14 9.18 -3.70
CA GLU A 51 27.49 8.98 -3.16
C GLU A 51 28.01 7.54 -3.32
N HIS A 52 27.18 6.62 -3.80
CA HIS A 52 27.50 5.20 -3.97
C HIS A 52 27.67 4.80 -5.45
N THR A 53 28.31 3.66 -5.70
CA THR A 53 28.79 3.22 -7.03
C THR A 53 27.75 2.46 -7.87
N PHE A 54 26.57 2.16 -7.32
CA PHE A 54 25.50 1.44 -8.01
C PHE A 54 24.86 2.22 -9.17
N GLU A 55 24.31 1.50 -10.17
CA GLU A 55 23.49 2.12 -11.21
C GLU A 55 22.25 2.74 -10.56
N ARG A 56 22.00 4.02 -10.83
CA ARG A 56 20.91 4.77 -10.21
C ARG A 56 20.19 5.64 -11.22
N ARG A 57 18.88 5.76 -11.03
CA ARG A 57 18.05 6.76 -11.72
C ARG A 57 17.15 7.46 -10.71
N ARG A 58 16.82 8.71 -10.98
CA ARG A 58 16.03 9.53 -10.05
C ARG A 58 14.62 8.96 -9.85
N ASP A 59 14.03 8.43 -10.91
CA ASP A 59 12.72 7.78 -10.91
C ASP A 59 12.70 6.43 -10.17
N TRP A 60 13.85 5.84 -9.85
CA TRP A 60 13.96 4.64 -9.01
C TRP A 60 13.93 4.95 -7.51
N ILE A 61 13.91 6.23 -7.14
CA ILE A 61 13.74 6.71 -5.77
C ILE A 61 12.38 7.40 -5.67
N ARG A 62 11.37 6.64 -5.25
CA ARG A 62 9.97 7.11 -5.29
C ARG A 62 9.09 6.46 -4.24
N VAL A 63 7.91 7.04 -4.05
CA VAL A 63 6.86 6.45 -3.23
C VAL A 63 6.00 5.55 -4.10
N LEU A 64 5.86 4.28 -3.72
CA LEU A 64 4.95 3.34 -4.36
C LEU A 64 3.51 3.73 -4.07
N SER A 65 2.64 3.62 -5.07
CA SER A 65 1.20 3.52 -4.81
C SER A 65 0.90 2.23 -4.06
N GLY A 66 -0.23 2.22 -3.34
CA GLY A 66 -0.66 1.03 -2.61
C GLY A 66 -0.91 -0.18 -3.53
N ARG A 67 -1.32 0.07 -4.78
CA ARG A 67 -1.53 -0.97 -5.80
C ARG A 67 -0.22 -1.57 -6.30
N GLU A 68 0.82 -0.75 -6.48
CA GLU A 68 2.15 -1.25 -6.86
C GLU A 68 2.75 -2.12 -5.76
N GLU A 69 2.66 -1.69 -4.50
CA GLU A 69 3.12 -2.48 -3.35
C GLU A 69 2.42 -3.85 -3.28
N ALA A 70 1.10 -3.87 -3.47
CA ALA A 70 0.32 -5.11 -3.54
C ALA A 70 0.73 -5.99 -4.73
N TYR A 71 0.92 -5.38 -5.90
CA TYR A 71 1.31 -6.07 -7.12
C TYR A 71 2.70 -6.71 -6.99
N TYR A 72 3.70 -5.96 -6.50
CA TYR A 72 5.04 -6.50 -6.27
C TYR A 72 5.02 -7.62 -5.22
N GLY A 73 4.25 -7.49 -4.14
CA GLY A 73 4.05 -8.58 -3.18
C GLY A 73 3.48 -9.85 -3.83
N TRP A 74 2.49 -9.69 -4.72
CA TRP A 74 1.84 -10.81 -5.39
C TRP A 74 2.75 -11.47 -6.42
N VAL A 75 3.54 -10.68 -7.17
CA VAL A 75 4.57 -11.19 -8.07
C VAL A 75 5.62 -11.98 -7.29
N ALA A 76 6.14 -11.42 -6.19
CA ALA A 76 7.12 -12.10 -5.35
C ALA A 76 6.62 -13.46 -4.84
N LEU A 77 5.39 -13.47 -4.32
CA LEU A 77 4.73 -14.67 -3.79
C LEU A 77 4.59 -15.75 -4.85
N ASN A 78 3.95 -15.42 -5.98
CA ASN A 78 3.65 -16.38 -7.02
C ASN A 78 4.90 -16.77 -7.81
N TYR A 79 5.92 -15.91 -7.91
CA TYR A 79 7.21 -16.26 -8.48
C TYR A 79 7.89 -17.32 -7.63
N LYS A 80 8.08 -17.04 -6.33
CA LYS A 80 8.84 -17.91 -5.44
C LYS A 80 8.18 -19.26 -5.22
N LEU A 81 6.85 -19.30 -5.20
CA LEU A 81 6.08 -20.54 -5.05
C LEU A 81 5.78 -21.23 -6.40
N GLY A 82 6.24 -20.66 -7.53
CA GLY A 82 6.15 -21.29 -8.85
C GLY A 82 4.74 -21.33 -9.45
N TYR A 83 3.91 -20.31 -9.19
CA TYR A 83 2.54 -20.17 -9.71
C TYR A 83 2.42 -19.21 -10.91
N LEU A 84 3.45 -18.41 -11.24
CA LEU A 84 3.38 -17.43 -12.34
C LEU A 84 3.44 -18.02 -13.76
N ASN A 85 4.08 -19.18 -13.94
CA ASN A 85 4.35 -19.75 -15.28
C ASN A 85 3.49 -20.99 -15.60
N ARG A 86 2.40 -21.21 -14.86
CA ARG A 86 1.50 -22.34 -15.10
C ARG A 86 0.41 -21.91 -16.08
N SER A 87 -0.01 -22.82 -16.94
CA SER A 87 -1.14 -22.56 -17.84
C SER A 87 -2.37 -22.19 -17.00
N SER A 88 -3.19 -21.23 -17.48
CA SER A 88 -4.40 -20.78 -16.75
C SER A 88 -5.42 -21.89 -16.47
N SER A 89 -5.21 -23.08 -17.04
CA SER A 89 -6.01 -24.30 -16.90
C SER A 89 -5.56 -25.22 -15.76
N GLU A 90 -4.37 -25.06 -15.18
CA GLU A 90 -3.82 -26.05 -14.23
C GLU A 90 -4.12 -25.72 -12.77
N LEU A 91 -3.85 -24.51 -12.28
CA LEU A 91 -4.16 -24.06 -10.92
C LEU A 91 -4.25 -22.52 -10.87
N PRO A 92 -5.18 -21.93 -10.08
CA PRO A 92 -5.22 -20.48 -9.90
C PRO A 92 -3.99 -19.99 -9.14
N THR A 93 -3.62 -18.73 -9.39
CA THR A 93 -2.58 -18.04 -8.61
C THR A 93 -3.00 -17.86 -7.15
N LEU A 94 -2.01 -17.66 -6.28
CA LEU A 94 -2.23 -17.46 -4.85
C LEU A 94 -2.62 -16.01 -4.55
N GLY A 95 -3.52 -15.82 -3.59
CA GLY A 95 -3.86 -14.52 -3.03
C GLY A 95 -2.78 -14.04 -2.06
N LEU A 96 -2.53 -12.73 -2.05
CA LEU A 96 -1.62 -12.05 -1.12
C LEU A 96 -2.42 -11.30 -0.06
N LEU A 97 -2.01 -11.43 1.19
CA LEU A 97 -2.31 -10.50 2.29
C LEU A 97 -0.99 -9.99 2.85
N ASP A 98 -0.67 -8.72 2.69
CA ASP A 98 0.57 -8.11 3.18
C ASP A 98 0.27 -7.00 4.18
N LEU A 99 0.64 -7.23 5.45
CA LEU A 99 0.34 -6.32 6.56
C LEU A 99 1.60 -5.55 6.96
N GLY A 100 1.64 -4.27 6.61
CA GLY A 100 2.69 -3.35 7.02
C GLY A 100 2.40 -2.66 8.35
N GLY A 101 3.22 -1.68 8.70
CA GLY A 101 2.99 -0.82 9.88
C GLY A 101 1.88 0.21 9.67
N SER A 102 1.66 0.68 8.43
CA SER A 102 0.69 1.75 8.12
C SER A 102 -0.38 1.39 7.09
N SER A 103 -0.28 0.26 6.39
CA SER A 103 -1.30 -0.21 5.44
C SER A 103 -1.42 -1.72 5.45
N LEU A 104 -2.53 -2.20 4.90
CA LEU A 104 -2.73 -3.57 4.47
C LEU A 104 -2.87 -3.59 2.94
N GLN A 105 -2.26 -4.56 2.29
CA GLN A 105 -2.36 -4.83 0.86
C GLN A 105 -3.03 -6.18 0.66
N VAL A 106 -3.97 -6.24 -0.29
CA VAL A 106 -4.63 -7.48 -0.69
C VAL A 106 -4.61 -7.58 -2.21
N MET A 107 -4.14 -8.72 -2.73
CA MET A 107 -4.10 -8.94 -4.17
C MET A 107 -4.49 -10.37 -4.53
N LEU A 108 -5.34 -10.54 -5.54
CA LEU A 108 -5.75 -11.85 -6.03
C LEU A 108 -6.13 -11.77 -7.51
N GLU A 109 -6.30 -12.92 -8.16
CA GLU A 109 -6.82 -12.98 -9.52
C GLU A 109 -8.33 -12.69 -9.52
N ALA A 110 -8.76 -11.76 -10.39
CA ALA A 110 -10.13 -11.31 -10.53
C ALA A 110 -10.98 -12.33 -11.29
N ASP A 111 -12.29 -12.35 -11.00
CA ASP A 111 -13.26 -13.04 -11.87
C ASP A 111 -13.52 -12.19 -13.12
N LYS A 112 -13.56 -12.83 -14.28
CA LYS A 112 -13.67 -12.21 -15.62
C LYS A 112 -14.96 -11.40 -15.84
N ARG A 113 -15.88 -11.41 -14.87
CA ARG A 113 -17.24 -10.86 -14.97
C ARG A 113 -17.43 -9.51 -14.27
N ARG A 114 -16.38 -8.87 -13.75
CA ARG A 114 -16.48 -7.57 -13.09
C ARG A 114 -15.62 -6.54 -13.81
N ASP A 115 -16.21 -5.41 -14.10
CA ASP A 115 -15.49 -4.17 -14.42
C ASP A 115 -15.45 -3.36 -13.12
N ASP A 116 -14.26 -3.25 -12.54
CA ASP A 116 -14.03 -2.60 -11.25
C ASP A 116 -12.74 -1.78 -11.33
N SER A 117 -12.77 -0.57 -10.78
CA SER A 117 -11.63 0.34 -10.66
C SER A 117 -10.40 -0.26 -9.95
N HIS A 118 -10.58 -1.37 -9.24
CA HIS A 118 -9.53 -2.14 -8.57
C HIS A 118 -8.83 -3.17 -9.45
N ILE A 119 -9.24 -3.34 -10.72
CA ILE A 119 -8.65 -4.31 -11.63
C ILE A 119 -7.38 -3.75 -12.31
N LEU A 120 -6.31 -4.54 -12.24
CA LEU A 120 -5.06 -4.36 -12.95
C LEU A 120 -4.89 -5.53 -13.93
N VAL A 121 -4.62 -5.23 -15.20
CA VAL A 121 -4.23 -6.26 -16.16
C VAL A 121 -2.71 -6.26 -16.29
N SER A 122 -2.08 -7.41 -16.04
CA SER A 122 -0.65 -7.59 -16.22
C SER A 122 -0.35 -8.81 -17.08
N LYS A 123 0.66 -8.72 -17.93
CA LYS A 123 1.14 -9.85 -18.73
C LYS A 123 2.49 -10.29 -18.18
N ILE A 124 2.54 -11.51 -17.65
CA ILE A 124 3.76 -12.12 -17.13
C ILE A 124 4.09 -13.29 -18.04
N GLY A 125 5.20 -13.15 -18.78
CA GLY A 125 5.54 -14.06 -19.86
C GLY A 125 4.48 -14.07 -20.94
N HIS A 126 3.90 -15.24 -21.19
CA HIS A 126 2.83 -15.41 -22.17
C HIS A 126 1.42 -15.35 -21.56
N VAL A 127 1.32 -15.30 -20.23
CA VAL A 127 0.04 -15.37 -19.51
C VAL A 127 -0.43 -13.95 -19.17
N LYS A 128 -1.71 -13.68 -19.45
CA LYS A 128 -2.39 -12.46 -19.01
C LYS A 128 -3.12 -12.75 -17.70
N HIS A 129 -2.83 -11.95 -16.69
CA HIS A 129 -3.49 -11.97 -15.41
C HIS A 129 -4.39 -10.75 -15.26
N GLN A 130 -5.64 -10.98 -14.88
CA GLN A 130 -6.54 -9.93 -14.40
C GLN A 130 -6.49 -9.97 -12.88
N LEU A 131 -5.95 -8.95 -12.26
CA LEU A 131 -5.64 -8.93 -10.85
C LEU A 131 -6.49 -7.87 -10.16
N MET A 132 -7.07 -8.20 -9.03
CA MET A 132 -7.77 -7.27 -8.16
C MET A 132 -6.81 -6.81 -7.07
N ALA A 133 -6.59 -5.50 -6.99
CA ALA A 133 -5.63 -4.89 -6.07
C ALA A 133 -6.32 -3.93 -5.10
N TYR A 134 -6.28 -4.27 -3.81
CA TYR A 134 -6.70 -3.39 -2.73
C TYR A 134 -5.49 -2.93 -1.92
N SER A 135 -5.48 -1.63 -1.63
CA SER A 135 -4.62 -1.08 -0.59
C SER A 135 -5.49 -0.34 0.40
N LEU A 136 -5.33 -0.67 1.67
CA LEU A 136 -6.11 -0.20 2.79
C LEU A 136 -5.20 0.62 3.69
N PRO A 137 -5.08 1.94 3.45
CA PRO A 137 -4.34 2.83 4.32
C PRO A 137 -4.89 2.80 5.75
N ALA A 138 -4.00 2.99 6.73
CA ALA A 138 -4.28 2.95 8.15
C ALA A 138 -4.68 1.58 8.74
N PHE A 139 -4.77 0.51 7.95
CA PHE A 139 -4.97 -0.86 8.48
C PHE A 139 -3.67 -1.57 8.87
N GLY A 140 -2.51 -0.93 8.73
CA GLY A 140 -1.25 -1.49 9.22
C GLY A 140 -1.20 -1.58 10.75
N LEU A 141 -0.37 -2.46 11.29
CA LEU A 141 -0.31 -2.79 12.72
C LEU A 141 -0.14 -1.57 13.64
N ASN A 142 0.79 -0.67 13.31
CA ASN A 142 1.04 0.52 14.13
C ASN A 142 -0.15 1.47 14.04
N LYS A 143 -0.73 1.64 12.85
CA LYS A 143 -1.91 2.50 12.70
C LYS A 143 -3.18 1.96 13.34
N ALA A 144 -3.31 0.64 13.40
CA ALA A 144 -4.37 0.02 14.15
C ALA A 144 -4.22 0.30 15.66
N PHE A 145 -3.00 0.23 16.19
CA PHE A 145 -2.73 0.58 17.60
C PHE A 145 -2.96 2.07 17.87
N ASP A 146 -2.49 2.97 17.01
CA ASP A 146 -2.77 4.41 17.14
C ASP A 146 -4.28 4.68 17.19
N ARG A 147 -5.06 3.92 16.42
CA ARG A 147 -6.52 4.01 16.41
C ARG A 147 -7.13 3.56 17.73
N THR A 148 -6.62 2.52 18.38
CA THR A 148 -7.14 2.09 19.69
C THR A 148 -6.90 3.15 20.76
N VAL A 149 -5.74 3.79 20.75
CA VAL A 149 -5.45 4.93 21.65
C VAL A 149 -6.43 6.08 21.39
N ALA A 150 -6.65 6.46 20.13
CA ALA A 150 -7.59 7.52 19.78
C ALA A 150 -9.05 7.19 20.17
N MET A 151 -9.46 5.92 20.03
CA MET A 151 -10.77 5.44 20.48
C MET A 151 -10.93 5.57 21.99
N LEU A 152 -9.91 5.23 22.78
CA LEU A 152 -9.93 5.37 24.24
C LEU A 152 -9.98 6.83 24.69
N VAL A 153 -9.21 7.72 24.05
CA VAL A 153 -9.27 9.16 24.30
C VAL A 153 -10.68 9.70 24.06
N ARG A 154 -11.30 9.32 22.94
CA ARG A 154 -12.67 9.76 22.61
C ARG A 154 -13.70 9.32 23.65
N VAL A 155 -13.61 8.07 24.14
CA VAL A 155 -14.49 7.57 25.21
C VAL A 155 -14.28 8.38 26.48
N LYS A 156 -13.03 8.63 26.87
CA LYS A 156 -12.68 9.40 28.06
C LYS A 156 -13.21 10.84 28.00
N SER A 157 -13.06 11.52 26.86
CA SER A 157 -13.58 12.89 26.68
C SER A 157 -15.09 12.99 26.83
N LYS A 158 -15.86 11.94 26.56
CA LYS A 158 -17.33 11.94 26.79
C LYS A 158 -17.71 11.94 28.26
N VAL A 159 -16.84 11.44 29.13
CA VAL A 159 -17.06 11.35 30.57
C VAL A 159 -16.51 12.60 31.29
N ASN A 160 -16.09 13.64 30.55
CA ASN A 160 -15.45 14.85 31.07
C ASN A 160 -14.22 14.57 31.97
N ASP A 161 -13.52 13.47 31.71
CA ASP A 161 -12.26 13.16 32.38
C ASP A 161 -11.10 13.81 31.60
N ASN A 162 -10.54 14.88 32.17
CA ASN A 162 -9.47 15.68 31.57
C ASN A 162 -8.06 15.18 31.87
N ASP A 163 -7.89 14.03 32.53
CA ASP A 163 -6.56 13.52 32.85
C ASP A 163 -5.80 13.08 31.57
N SER A 164 -4.53 13.47 31.45
CA SER A 164 -3.64 13.07 30.35
C SER A 164 -3.34 11.56 30.31
N VAL A 165 -3.71 10.81 31.36
CA VAL A 165 -3.52 9.36 31.44
C VAL A 165 -4.60 8.60 30.68
N ILE A 166 -4.16 7.74 29.76
CA ILE A 166 -4.98 6.80 29.00
C ILE A 166 -4.65 5.38 29.45
N ARG A 167 -5.67 4.67 29.94
CA ARG A 167 -5.59 3.27 30.36
C ARG A 167 -5.87 2.35 29.18
N HIS A 168 -4.90 1.53 28.78
CA HIS A 168 -5.00 0.67 27.61
C HIS A 168 -5.20 -0.81 27.99
N PRO A 169 -6.32 -1.45 27.58
CA PRO A 169 -6.68 -2.78 28.04
C PRO A 169 -5.82 -3.92 27.48
N CYS A 170 -5.08 -3.64 26.40
CA CYS A 170 -4.19 -4.63 25.77
C CYS A 170 -2.74 -4.58 26.24
N LEU A 171 -2.39 -3.70 27.18
CA LEU A 171 -1.02 -3.55 27.67
C LEU A 171 -0.91 -4.13 29.09
N SER A 172 0.28 -4.62 29.44
CA SER A 172 0.60 -5.11 30.80
C SER A 172 0.33 -4.04 31.86
N SER A 173 -0.08 -4.47 33.06
CA SER A 173 -0.29 -3.60 34.23
C SER A 173 0.96 -2.78 34.61
N LYS A 174 2.14 -3.18 34.13
CA LYS A 174 3.44 -2.55 34.35
C LYS A 174 3.84 -1.56 33.25
N PHE A 175 3.08 -1.51 32.16
CA PHE A 175 3.36 -0.59 31.06
C PHE A 175 3.09 0.86 31.47
N LEU A 176 4.12 1.70 31.36
CA LEU A 176 4.04 3.14 31.48
C LEU A 176 4.91 3.77 30.38
N GLY A 177 4.33 4.65 29.58
CA GLY A 177 5.08 5.32 28.53
C GLY A 177 4.43 6.60 28.04
N ASN A 178 5.25 7.54 27.60
CA ASN A 178 4.79 8.71 26.87
C ASN A 178 4.40 8.29 25.45
N TYR A 179 3.26 8.81 24.99
CA TYR A 179 2.72 8.45 23.70
C TYR A 179 2.21 9.69 22.95
N THR A 180 2.74 9.91 21.75
CA THR A 180 2.30 11.01 20.88
C THR A 180 1.15 10.53 20.02
N CYS A 181 -0.05 11.03 20.29
CA CYS A 181 -1.22 10.72 19.48
C CYS A 181 -1.43 11.78 18.41
N SER A 182 -1.11 11.43 17.16
CA SER A 182 -1.34 12.30 16.00
C SER A 182 -2.82 12.44 15.60
N SER A 183 -3.66 11.51 16.04
CA SER A 183 -5.06 11.38 15.57
C SER A 183 -6.10 11.69 16.65
N CYS A 184 -5.66 12.14 17.85
CA CYS A 184 -6.54 12.37 18.99
C CYS A 184 -7.14 13.79 19.02
N SER A 185 -6.49 14.76 18.37
CA SER A 185 -6.94 16.15 18.31
C SER A 185 -6.54 16.77 16.96
N LYS A 186 -6.91 18.05 16.75
CA LYS A 186 -6.46 18.83 15.58
C LYS A 186 -4.93 19.02 15.53
N SER A 187 -4.27 18.87 16.67
CA SER A 187 -2.81 18.86 16.82
C SER A 187 -2.34 17.59 17.52
N GLU A 188 -1.05 17.26 17.34
CA GLU A 188 -0.43 16.18 18.10
C GLU A 188 -0.56 16.45 19.60
N SER A 189 -0.93 15.42 20.36
CA SER A 189 -1.12 15.50 21.81
C SER A 189 -0.22 14.47 22.48
N LEU A 190 0.57 14.92 23.45
CA LEU A 190 1.36 14.03 24.30
C LEU A 190 0.48 13.48 25.41
N LEU A 191 0.42 12.15 25.51
CA LEU A 191 -0.41 11.43 26.47
C LEU A 191 0.48 10.50 27.31
N HIS A 192 0.00 10.17 28.51
CA HIS A 192 0.61 9.13 29.34
C HIS A 192 -0.18 7.84 29.19
N LEU A 193 0.39 6.85 28.51
CA LEU A 193 -0.25 5.57 28.29
C LEU A 193 0.14 4.60 29.41
N VAL A 194 -0.87 4.08 30.12
CA VAL A 194 -0.72 3.13 31.22
C VAL A 194 -1.47 1.84 30.85
N GLY A 195 -0.89 0.68 31.13
CA GLY A 195 -1.61 -0.57 30.90
C GLY A 195 -2.65 -0.86 31.98
N ASP A 196 -3.81 -1.35 31.55
CA ASP A 196 -4.94 -1.72 32.41
C ASP A 196 -5.53 -3.04 31.90
N PRO A 197 -4.75 -4.14 32.00
CA PRO A 197 -4.99 -5.36 31.25
C PRO A 197 -6.40 -5.91 31.46
N ASN A 198 -7.15 -6.04 30.37
CA ASN A 198 -8.50 -6.58 30.38
C ASN A 198 -8.80 -7.28 29.07
N TRP A 199 -8.91 -8.60 29.12
CA TRP A 199 -9.09 -9.45 27.93
C TRP A 199 -10.31 -9.05 27.09
N GLU A 200 -11.49 -8.95 27.70
CA GLU A 200 -12.73 -8.67 26.99
C GLU A 200 -12.73 -7.28 26.35
N LYS A 201 -12.23 -6.27 27.07
CA LYS A 201 -12.07 -4.91 26.52
C LYS A 201 -11.05 -4.89 25.39
N CYS A 202 -9.92 -5.57 25.57
CA CYS A 202 -8.86 -5.62 24.56
C CYS A 202 -9.35 -6.30 23.27
N LYS A 203 -10.05 -7.44 23.39
CA LYS A 203 -10.64 -8.15 22.26
C LYS A 203 -11.62 -7.25 21.49
N LYS A 204 -12.55 -6.60 22.18
CA LYS A 204 -13.52 -5.67 21.55
C LYS A 204 -12.82 -4.49 20.86
N LEU A 205 -11.80 -3.93 21.51
CA LEU A 205 -11.04 -2.80 20.97
C LEU A 205 -10.24 -3.19 19.72
N ALA A 206 -9.62 -4.38 19.71
CA ALA A 206 -8.93 -4.93 18.55
C ALA A 206 -9.89 -5.23 17.38
N GLN A 207 -11.06 -5.82 17.67
CA GLN A 207 -12.13 -6.04 16.69
C GLN A 207 -12.61 -4.73 16.06
N ALA A 208 -12.89 -3.71 16.88
CA ALA A 208 -13.31 -2.40 16.41
C ALA A 208 -12.25 -1.75 15.50
N ALA A 209 -10.97 -1.86 15.87
CA ALA A 209 -9.87 -1.36 15.04
C ALA A 209 -9.73 -2.13 13.72
N ALA A 210 -10.03 -3.43 13.68
CA ALA A 210 -9.94 -4.28 12.49
C ALA A 210 -11.08 -4.07 11.48
N MET A 211 -12.28 -3.72 11.95
CA MET A 211 -13.46 -3.57 11.08
C MET A 211 -13.57 -2.18 10.43
N ASN A 212 -13.03 -1.13 11.06
CA ASN A 212 -13.26 0.25 10.65
C ASN A 212 -11.99 1.10 10.77
N SER A 213 -11.71 1.90 9.73
CA SER A 213 -10.58 2.84 9.74
C SER A 213 -10.84 4.10 10.57
N SER A 214 -12.11 4.41 10.83
CA SER A 214 -12.59 5.58 11.57
C SER A 214 -12.55 5.37 13.07
N ILE A 215 -12.42 6.48 13.80
CA ILE A 215 -12.44 6.53 15.27
C ILE A 215 -13.92 6.57 15.71
N SER A 216 -14.62 5.43 15.67
CA SER A 216 -15.96 5.30 16.25
C SER A 216 -15.93 4.86 17.71
N ASP A 217 -17.03 5.05 18.42
CA ASP A 217 -17.20 4.50 19.77
C ASP A 217 -17.14 2.97 19.70
N TRP A 218 -16.22 2.38 20.47
CA TRP A 218 -16.03 0.93 20.55
C TRP A 218 -16.83 0.30 21.70
N SER A 219 -17.39 1.14 22.59
CA SER A 219 -18.18 0.77 23.76
C SER A 219 -19.58 0.25 23.43
N GLU A 220 -20.11 0.57 22.23
CA GLU A 220 -21.36 0.00 21.76
C GLU A 220 -21.10 -1.32 21.00
N PRO A 221 -21.69 -2.45 21.44
CA PRO A 221 -21.50 -3.71 20.74
C PRO A 221 -22.15 -3.62 19.36
N ARG A 222 -21.32 -3.60 18.30
CA ARG A 222 -21.80 -3.98 16.96
C ARG A 222 -21.96 -5.50 16.93
N LEU A 223 -22.95 -5.99 17.67
CA LEU A 223 -23.35 -7.39 17.73
C LEU A 223 -24.16 -7.71 16.47
N ASN A 224 -23.49 -7.75 15.33
CA ASN A 224 -24.01 -8.40 14.14
C ASN A 224 -22.81 -8.83 13.33
N SER A 225 -22.60 -10.13 13.24
CA SER A 225 -21.57 -10.77 12.42
C SER A 225 -21.50 -10.11 11.04
N SER A 226 -20.51 -9.25 10.85
CA SER A 226 -20.39 -8.32 9.73
C SER A 226 -20.19 -9.01 8.39
N CYS A 227 -19.81 -10.29 8.40
CA CYS A 227 -19.68 -11.10 7.19
C CYS A 227 -21.02 -11.58 6.62
N ARG A 228 -22.17 -11.16 7.17
CA ARG A 228 -23.45 -11.20 6.43
C ARG A 228 -23.35 -10.21 5.27
N ARG A 229 -23.14 -10.72 4.04
CA ARG A 229 -23.15 -10.03 2.74
C ARG A 229 -23.83 -8.65 2.78
N ARG A 230 -23.10 -7.61 3.19
CA ARG A 230 -23.58 -6.23 3.01
C ARG A 230 -23.23 -5.81 1.60
N SER A 231 -24.20 -5.19 0.94
CA SER A 231 -24.07 -4.68 -0.43
C SER A 231 -22.89 -3.70 -0.52
N PRO A 232 -22.14 -3.63 -1.64
CA PRO A 232 -20.99 -2.73 -1.83
C PRO A 232 -21.27 -1.23 -1.63
N HIS A 233 -22.53 -0.84 -1.42
CA HIS A 233 -22.98 0.55 -1.44
C HIS A 233 -23.17 1.21 -0.06
N GLU A 234 -22.90 0.53 1.07
CA GLU A 234 -23.12 1.10 2.41
C GLU A 234 -21.85 1.65 3.08
N GLY A 235 -21.45 2.87 2.71
CA GLY A 235 -20.60 3.75 3.54
C GLY A 235 -19.09 3.67 3.31
N LYS A 236 -18.47 4.82 3.03
CA LYS A 236 -17.03 5.01 2.73
C LYS A 236 -16.04 4.65 3.87
N ASN A 237 -16.54 4.33 5.06
CA ASN A 237 -15.72 4.20 6.28
C ASN A 237 -15.69 2.79 6.88
N ILE A 238 -16.57 1.88 6.48
CA ILE A 238 -16.55 0.49 6.93
C ILE A 238 -15.77 -0.30 5.89
N LEU A 239 -14.94 -1.25 6.33
CA LEU A 239 -14.25 -2.17 5.42
C LEU A 239 -15.30 -3.08 4.76
N ASN A 240 -15.99 -2.58 3.74
CA ASN A 240 -16.92 -3.34 2.89
C ASN A 240 -16.16 -4.12 1.81
N VAL A 241 -14.88 -4.43 2.05
CA VAL A 241 -14.15 -5.33 1.17
C VAL A 241 -14.59 -6.74 1.57
N ALA A 242 -15.84 -7.07 1.23
CA ALA A 242 -16.17 -8.45 0.93
C ALA A 242 -15.30 -8.81 -0.26
N ILE A 243 -14.04 -9.19 0.01
CA ILE A 243 -13.23 -9.94 -0.94
C ILE A 243 -14.13 -11.11 -1.24
N ASN A 244 -14.77 -11.07 -2.41
CA ASN A 244 -15.76 -12.06 -2.78
C ASN A 244 -14.91 -13.28 -3.09
N THR A 245 -14.50 -13.98 -2.02
CA THR A 245 -13.55 -15.06 -2.05
C THR A 245 -14.23 -16.10 -2.90
N LYS A 246 -13.79 -16.21 -4.15
CA LYS A 246 -14.10 -17.38 -4.94
C LYS A 246 -13.73 -18.58 -4.05
N ALA A 247 -14.67 -19.49 -3.86
CA ALA A 247 -14.39 -20.72 -3.11
C ALA A 247 -13.13 -21.37 -3.71
N GLY A 248 -12.13 -21.65 -2.86
CA GLY A 248 -10.87 -22.27 -3.27
C GLY A 248 -9.69 -21.34 -3.58
N VAL A 249 -9.78 -20.02 -3.34
CA VAL A 249 -8.59 -19.15 -3.35
C VAL A 249 -7.79 -19.35 -2.07
N ARG A 250 -6.52 -19.73 -2.19
CA ARG A 250 -5.59 -19.82 -1.06
C ARG A 250 -4.83 -18.50 -0.90
N TYR A 251 -4.81 -17.96 0.31
CA TYR A 251 -4.13 -16.72 0.65
C TYR A 251 -2.85 -16.99 1.43
N HIS A 252 -1.81 -16.23 1.12
CA HIS A 252 -0.60 -16.16 1.94
C HIS A 252 -0.54 -14.82 2.67
N ALA A 253 -0.44 -14.90 3.99
CA ALA A 253 -0.39 -13.76 4.90
C ALA A 253 1.07 -13.48 5.30
N LEU A 254 1.65 -12.44 4.72
CA LEU A 254 3.08 -12.12 4.77
C LEU A 254 3.40 -10.98 5.74
N SER A 255 4.70 -10.70 5.89
CA SER A 255 5.25 -9.55 6.65
C SER A 255 4.69 -9.46 8.07
N GLY A 256 3.91 -8.43 8.40
CA GLY A 256 3.36 -8.25 9.75
C GLY A 256 2.44 -9.39 10.19
N PHE A 257 1.72 -10.04 9.25
CA PHE A 257 0.95 -11.24 9.56
C PHE A 257 1.87 -12.37 10.04
N PHE A 258 2.89 -12.71 9.25
CA PHE A 258 3.84 -13.76 9.58
C PHE A 258 4.63 -13.44 10.87
N ALA A 259 5.15 -12.22 11.00
CA ALA A 259 5.97 -11.83 12.14
C ALA A 259 5.21 -11.90 13.47
N VAL A 260 3.94 -11.52 13.49
CA VAL A 260 3.08 -11.61 14.69
C VAL A 260 2.67 -13.06 14.94
N TYR A 261 2.23 -13.78 13.90
CA TYR A 261 1.75 -15.15 14.02
C TYR A 261 2.83 -16.13 14.44
N ASN A 262 4.06 -15.98 13.92
CA ASN A 262 5.18 -16.87 14.20
C ASN A 262 5.54 -16.90 15.70
N MET A 263 5.21 -15.84 16.46
CA MET A 263 5.41 -15.82 17.91
C MET A 263 4.52 -16.79 18.68
N LEU A 264 3.38 -17.20 18.10
CA LEU A 264 2.48 -18.17 18.72
C LEU A 264 3.00 -19.61 18.60
N ASN A 265 4.04 -19.84 17.78
CA ASN A 265 4.60 -21.16 17.50
C ASN A 265 3.55 -22.18 17.05
N LEU A 266 2.59 -21.74 16.23
CA LEU A 266 1.54 -22.58 15.66
C LEU A 266 1.93 -23.03 14.24
N THR A 267 1.21 -24.03 13.72
CA THR A 267 1.39 -24.47 12.32
C THR A 267 1.03 -23.35 11.35
N ALA A 268 1.68 -23.30 10.18
CA ALA A 268 1.51 -22.18 9.25
C ALA A 268 0.07 -22.02 8.71
N LYS A 269 -0.72 -23.10 8.67
CA LYS A 269 -2.13 -23.04 8.25
C LYS A 269 -2.96 -22.41 9.35
N ALA A 270 -3.77 -21.41 9.00
CA ALA A 270 -4.55 -20.68 9.99
C ALA A 270 -5.61 -21.56 10.66
N ASN A 271 -5.68 -21.44 11.99
CA ASN A 271 -6.75 -21.95 12.83
C ASN A 271 -7.12 -20.85 13.81
N LEU A 272 -8.11 -20.02 13.44
CA LEU A 272 -8.52 -18.86 14.26
C LEU A 272 -8.89 -19.27 15.69
N ALA A 273 -9.61 -20.38 15.87
CA ALA A 273 -9.96 -20.86 17.21
C ALA A 273 -8.73 -21.12 18.07
N LYS A 274 -7.70 -21.77 17.49
CA LYS A 274 -6.43 -22.00 18.19
C LYS A 274 -5.65 -20.72 18.45
N ILE A 275 -5.66 -19.78 17.51
CA ILE A 275 -5.05 -18.45 17.69
C ILE A 275 -5.69 -17.75 18.88
N TRP A 276 -7.01 -17.67 18.93
CA TRP A 276 -7.75 -17.03 20.02
C TRP A 276 -7.43 -17.69 21.38
N GLU A 277 -7.42 -19.02 21.45
CA GLU A 277 -7.10 -19.79 22.66
C GLU A 277 -5.65 -19.52 23.14
N THR A 278 -4.67 -19.70 22.25
CA THR A 278 -3.25 -19.51 22.58
C THR A 278 -2.96 -18.07 23.00
N THR A 279 -3.61 -17.09 22.34
CA THR A 279 -3.46 -15.66 22.68
C THR A 279 -4.03 -15.35 24.05
N HIS A 280 -5.20 -15.90 24.39
CA HIS A 280 -5.80 -15.71 25.71
C HIS A 280 -4.87 -16.20 26.82
N HIS A 281 -4.32 -17.41 26.66
CA HIS A 281 -3.36 -17.96 27.61
C HIS A 281 -2.08 -17.11 27.72
N LEU A 282 -1.53 -16.68 26.59
CA LEU A 282 -0.32 -15.84 26.56
C LEU A 282 -0.55 -14.49 27.25
N CYS A 283 -1.66 -13.82 26.96
CA CYS A 283 -1.94 -12.50 27.52
C CYS A 283 -2.21 -12.56 29.03
N SER A 284 -3.05 -13.49 29.46
CA SER A 284 -3.39 -13.65 30.88
C SER A 284 -2.19 -14.05 31.75
N SER A 285 -1.17 -14.73 31.18
CA SER A 285 0.04 -15.15 31.91
C SER A 285 1.18 -14.12 31.90
N THR A 286 1.10 -13.08 31.07
CA THR A 286 2.20 -12.11 30.88
C THR A 286 1.89 -10.70 31.36
N TRP A 287 0.64 -10.40 31.71
CA TRP A 287 0.26 -9.04 32.08
C TRP A 287 0.86 -8.53 33.39
N ASP A 288 1.26 -9.40 34.30
CA ASP A 288 1.83 -9.03 35.60
C ASP A 288 3.34 -9.35 35.75
N ASP A 289 4.00 -9.78 34.66
CA ASP A 289 5.40 -10.20 34.66
C ASP A 289 6.31 -9.13 34.01
N ASP A 290 7.17 -8.49 34.81
CA ASP A 290 8.10 -7.43 34.39
C ASP A 290 9.06 -7.90 33.28
N SER A 291 9.41 -9.19 33.25
CA SER A 291 10.29 -9.75 32.21
C SER A 291 9.61 -9.90 30.86
N LYS A 292 8.28 -9.76 30.80
CA LYS A 292 7.43 -10.05 29.63
C LYS A 292 6.59 -8.86 29.16
N VAL A 293 6.93 -7.65 29.59
CA VAL A 293 6.27 -6.41 29.11
C VAL A 293 6.29 -6.31 27.58
N SER A 294 7.39 -6.72 26.93
CA SER A 294 7.48 -6.76 25.46
C SER A 294 6.49 -7.75 24.82
N ILE A 295 6.23 -8.89 25.47
CA ILE A 295 5.27 -9.91 25.03
C ILE A 295 3.84 -9.42 25.24
N SER A 296 3.56 -8.69 26.33
CA SER A 296 2.23 -8.10 26.54
C SER A 296 1.80 -7.16 25.42
N GLN A 297 2.75 -6.47 24.78
CA GLN A 297 2.48 -5.62 23.62
C GLN A 297 2.06 -6.41 22.37
N TYR A 298 2.26 -7.74 22.35
CA TYR A 298 1.77 -8.61 21.28
C TYR A 298 0.29 -8.97 21.42
N CYS A 299 -0.30 -8.82 22.60
CA CYS A 299 -1.72 -9.11 22.82
C CYS A 299 -2.61 -8.39 21.81
N PHE A 300 -2.46 -7.07 21.71
CA PHE A 300 -3.19 -6.30 20.71
C PHE A 300 -2.92 -6.80 19.28
N LYS A 301 -1.65 -7.01 18.92
CA LYS A 301 -1.25 -7.35 17.54
C LYS A 301 -1.88 -8.66 17.08
N VAL A 302 -1.88 -9.68 17.94
CA VAL A 302 -2.44 -10.99 17.60
C VAL A 302 -3.97 -10.93 17.51
N LEU A 303 -4.64 -10.25 18.45
CA LEU A 303 -6.09 -10.08 18.42
C LEU A 303 -6.53 -9.27 17.20
N TYR A 304 -5.80 -8.19 16.88
CA TYR A 304 -6.05 -7.39 15.69
C TYR A 304 -5.90 -8.20 14.41
N LEU A 305 -4.85 -9.02 14.32
CA LEU A 305 -4.61 -9.90 13.18
C LEU A 305 -5.76 -10.90 12.98
N ALA A 306 -6.17 -11.59 14.05
CA ALA A 306 -7.26 -12.56 13.99
C ALA A 306 -8.58 -11.89 13.56
N SER A 307 -8.92 -10.75 14.18
CA SER A 307 -10.09 -9.96 13.80
C SER A 307 -10.00 -9.38 12.39
N LEU A 308 -8.82 -8.99 11.91
CA LEU A 308 -8.69 -8.45 10.56
C LEU A 308 -9.02 -9.52 9.51
N ILE A 309 -8.60 -10.77 9.73
CA ILE A 309 -8.95 -11.90 8.84
C ILE A 309 -10.44 -12.24 8.95
N GLU A 310 -10.93 -12.42 10.19
CA GLU A 310 -12.28 -12.91 10.47
C GLU A 310 -13.37 -11.87 10.21
N ASP A 311 -13.19 -10.69 10.79
CA ASP A 311 -14.20 -9.63 10.87
C ASP A 311 -14.05 -8.56 9.79
N GLY A 312 -12.79 -8.23 9.45
CA GLY A 312 -12.46 -7.17 8.50
C GLY A 312 -12.50 -7.64 7.05
N LEU A 313 -11.76 -8.70 6.74
CA LEU A 313 -11.61 -9.22 5.38
C LEU A 313 -12.63 -10.32 5.04
N CYS A 314 -13.31 -10.86 6.04
CA CYS A 314 -14.26 -11.96 5.89
C CYS A 314 -13.69 -13.17 5.13
N ILE A 315 -12.44 -13.52 5.41
CA ILE A 315 -11.76 -14.65 4.77
C ILE A 315 -11.92 -15.89 5.66
N GLY A 316 -12.31 -17.00 5.03
CA GLY A 316 -12.38 -18.31 5.69
C GLY A 316 -11.00 -18.74 6.21
N ASN A 317 -10.93 -19.12 7.48
CA ASN A 317 -9.67 -19.49 8.14
C ASN A 317 -8.96 -20.70 7.49
N ALA A 318 -9.69 -21.64 6.89
CA ALA A 318 -9.09 -22.82 6.26
C ALA A 318 -8.24 -22.52 5.01
N ASP A 319 -8.35 -21.31 4.44
CA ASP A 319 -7.72 -20.91 3.18
C ASP A 319 -6.50 -19.98 3.37
N VAL A 320 -6.15 -19.63 4.62
CA VAL A 320 -5.02 -18.73 4.92
C VAL A 320 -3.80 -19.52 5.39
N ILE A 321 -2.65 -19.22 4.79
CA ILE A 321 -1.33 -19.72 5.18
C ILE A 321 -0.48 -18.53 5.63
N PHE A 322 0.08 -18.57 6.83
CA PHE A 322 1.01 -17.55 7.31
C PHE A 322 2.41 -17.78 6.74
N GLY A 323 2.97 -16.73 6.13
CA GLY A 323 4.27 -16.78 5.49
C GLY A 323 4.24 -17.37 4.08
N PRO A 324 5.40 -17.79 3.55
CA PRO A 324 6.70 -17.88 4.23
C PRO A 324 7.32 -16.51 4.55
N GLY A 325 8.13 -16.45 5.61
CA GLY A 325 8.69 -15.20 6.15
C GLY A 325 9.77 -14.53 5.31
N ASP A 326 10.27 -15.22 4.30
CA ASP A 326 11.36 -14.79 3.42
C ASP A 326 10.84 -14.27 2.05
N ILE A 327 9.53 -14.00 1.95
CA ILE A 327 8.89 -13.33 0.81
C ILE A 327 8.50 -11.91 1.22
N SER A 328 8.88 -10.95 0.40
CA SER A 328 8.55 -9.53 0.53
C SER A 328 8.32 -8.94 -0.85
N TRP A 329 7.51 -7.88 -0.93
CA TRP A 329 7.29 -7.12 -2.15
C TRP A 329 8.58 -6.62 -2.81
N THR A 330 9.67 -6.46 -2.05
CA THR A 330 10.97 -6.05 -2.60
C THR A 330 11.51 -7.03 -3.65
N LEU A 331 11.32 -8.34 -3.48
CA LEU A 331 11.68 -9.33 -4.51
C LEU A 331 10.89 -9.10 -5.80
N GLY A 332 9.59 -8.85 -5.69
CA GLY A 332 8.74 -8.58 -6.85
C GLY A 332 9.06 -7.26 -7.50
N ALA A 333 9.42 -6.23 -6.73
CA ALA A 333 9.92 -4.97 -7.26
C ALA A 333 11.20 -5.18 -8.07
N SER A 334 12.18 -5.94 -7.55
CA SER A 334 13.41 -6.25 -8.30
C SER A 334 13.13 -7.04 -9.58
N LEU A 335 12.16 -7.98 -9.55
CA LEU A 335 11.76 -8.75 -10.72
C LEU A 335 11.02 -7.93 -11.77
N VAL A 336 10.29 -6.88 -11.36
CA VAL A 336 9.46 -6.06 -12.26
C VAL A 336 10.20 -4.81 -12.75
N GLU A 337 10.93 -4.13 -11.88
CA GLU A 337 11.67 -2.90 -12.22
C GLU A 337 12.99 -3.21 -12.93
N GLY A 338 13.59 -4.38 -12.66
CA GLY A 338 14.75 -4.85 -13.41
C GLY A 338 14.38 -5.04 -14.89
N GLU A 339 15.16 -4.44 -15.80
CA GLU A 339 14.90 -4.40 -17.26
C GLU A 339 14.75 -5.78 -17.95
N HIS A 340 14.82 -6.89 -17.21
CA HIS A 340 14.90 -8.27 -17.70
C HIS A 340 13.67 -9.11 -17.35
N ILE A 341 12.45 -8.56 -17.27
CA ILE A 341 11.32 -9.43 -16.95
C ILE A 341 11.16 -10.54 -18.02
N TRP A 342 11.30 -10.29 -19.33
CA TRP A 342 10.99 -11.29 -20.36
C TRP A 342 11.63 -11.00 -21.72
N ARG A 343 12.93 -11.26 -21.90
CA ARG A 343 13.55 -11.21 -23.24
C ARG A 343 13.25 -12.46 -24.06
N THR A 344 12.00 -12.61 -24.50
CA THR A 344 11.63 -13.34 -25.71
C THR A 344 10.88 -12.38 -26.64
N THR A 345 11.63 -11.89 -27.63
CA THR A 345 11.22 -11.35 -28.94
C THR A 345 9.76 -10.98 -29.15
N GLY A 346 9.50 -9.69 -29.33
CA GLY A 346 8.27 -9.16 -29.93
C GLY A 346 7.65 -8.06 -29.08
N GLY A 347 7.93 -6.80 -29.44
CA GLY A 347 7.71 -5.64 -28.60
C GLY A 347 6.27 -5.41 -28.16
N SER A 348 6.12 -5.02 -26.90
CA SER A 348 5.20 -3.97 -26.47
C SER A 348 5.56 -3.61 -25.02
N ARG A 349 5.96 -2.36 -24.78
CA ARG A 349 6.07 -1.80 -23.43
C ARG A 349 4.65 -1.70 -22.87
N THR A 350 4.22 -2.66 -22.05
CA THR A 350 3.02 -2.51 -21.22
C THR A 350 3.43 -1.99 -19.86
N LEU A 351 3.63 -0.67 -19.80
CA LEU A 351 3.64 0.09 -18.57
C LEU A 351 2.28 -0.14 -17.87
N VAL A 352 2.30 -0.36 -16.56
CA VAL A 352 1.12 -0.27 -15.71
C VAL A 352 0.47 1.09 -15.97
N THR A 353 -0.61 1.14 -16.76
CA THR A 353 -1.42 2.35 -16.91
C THR A 353 -2.29 2.48 -15.66
N THR A 354 -1.69 2.91 -14.56
CA THR A 354 -2.45 3.61 -13.54
C THR A 354 -2.73 5.01 -14.10
N PRO A 355 -4.00 5.46 -14.19
CA PRO A 355 -4.25 6.88 -14.40
C PRO A 355 -3.68 7.56 -13.15
N GLN A 356 -2.53 8.25 -13.31
CA GLN A 356 -2.10 9.27 -12.38
C GLN A 356 -3.19 10.35 -12.42
N TYR A 357 -4.19 10.24 -11.55
CA TYR A 357 -4.94 11.40 -11.11
C TYR A 357 -3.97 12.26 -10.28
N MET A 358 -3.08 12.96 -10.98
CA MET A 358 -2.78 14.32 -10.57
C MET A 358 -4.09 15.05 -10.83
N GLU A 359 -4.83 15.43 -9.79
CA GLU A 359 -5.78 16.53 -9.92
C GLU A 359 -4.96 17.79 -10.24
N VAL A 360 -4.49 17.88 -11.49
CA VAL A 360 -4.31 19.17 -12.12
C VAL A 360 -5.72 19.71 -12.19
N ILE A 361 -6.01 20.72 -11.36
CA ILE A 361 -7.23 21.49 -11.46
C ILE A 361 -7.18 22.19 -12.83
N SER A 362 -7.53 21.46 -13.88
CA SER A 362 -7.91 22.01 -15.18
C SER A 362 -9.32 22.56 -15.02
N SER A 363 -9.48 23.51 -14.11
CA SER A 363 -10.68 24.33 -14.10
C SER A 363 -10.59 25.22 -15.34
N PRO A 364 -11.61 25.24 -16.21
CA PRO A 364 -11.64 26.16 -17.35
C PRO A 364 -11.50 27.62 -16.90
N ILE A 365 -11.85 27.91 -15.64
CA ILE A 365 -11.65 29.21 -15.00
C ILE A 365 -10.15 29.52 -14.83
N PHE A 366 -9.33 28.55 -14.43
CA PHE A 366 -7.90 28.75 -14.22
C PHE A 366 -7.15 29.01 -15.53
N LEU A 367 -7.48 28.23 -16.58
CA LEU A 367 -6.97 28.49 -17.93
C LEU A 367 -7.40 29.86 -18.45
N PHE A 368 -8.65 30.24 -18.22
CA PHE A 368 -9.16 31.56 -18.59
C PHE A 368 -8.40 32.70 -17.87
N VAL A 369 -8.15 32.56 -16.56
CA VAL A 369 -7.39 33.55 -15.79
C VAL A 369 -5.95 33.68 -16.31
N ILE A 370 -5.27 32.57 -16.60
CA ILE A 370 -3.92 32.61 -17.21
C ILE A 370 -3.96 33.32 -18.56
N LEU A 371 -4.96 33.04 -19.40
CA LEU A 371 -5.08 33.62 -20.73
C LEU A 371 -5.35 35.14 -20.66
N VAL A 372 -6.18 35.58 -19.70
CA VAL A 372 -6.41 37.01 -19.44
C VAL A 372 -5.13 37.69 -18.94
N VAL A 373 -4.37 37.06 -18.04
CA VAL A 373 -3.09 37.60 -17.55
C VAL A 373 -2.08 37.72 -18.68
N LEU A 374 -1.98 36.72 -19.56
CA LEU A 374 -1.09 36.78 -20.73
C LEU A 374 -1.49 37.88 -21.71
N VAL A 375 -2.80 38.07 -21.98
CA VAL A 375 -3.29 39.17 -22.82
C VAL A 375 -2.99 40.52 -22.17
N PHE A 376 -3.16 40.64 -20.85
CA PHE A 376 -2.83 41.86 -20.11
C PHE A 376 -1.35 42.19 -20.16
N ILE A 377 -0.48 41.18 -20.05
CA ILE A 377 0.97 41.33 -20.22
C ILE A 377 1.27 41.78 -21.65
N VAL A 378 0.71 41.15 -22.69
CA VAL A 378 0.95 41.55 -24.09
C VAL A 378 0.46 42.99 -24.34
N TYR A 379 -0.69 43.36 -23.78
CA TYR A 379 -1.25 44.71 -23.87
C TYR A 379 -0.35 45.77 -23.22
N HIS A 380 0.17 45.50 -22.02
CA HIS A 380 1.05 46.42 -21.32
C HIS A 380 2.50 46.41 -21.81
N SER A 381 2.97 45.33 -22.45
CA SER A 381 4.35 45.17 -22.91
C SER A 381 4.62 45.79 -24.29
N GLN A 382 3.62 46.37 -24.97
CA GLN A 382 3.75 46.96 -26.32
C GLN A 382 4.44 46.02 -27.34
N ILE A 383 4.27 44.70 -27.19
CA ILE A 383 4.87 43.72 -28.11
C ILE A 383 4.09 43.78 -29.42
N LYS A 384 4.64 44.46 -30.44
CA LYS A 384 4.11 44.46 -31.80
C LYS A 384 4.33 43.08 -32.43
N LEU A 385 3.30 42.24 -32.40
CA LEU A 385 3.28 41.01 -33.18
C LEU A 385 3.22 41.36 -34.69
N PRO A 386 4.03 40.72 -35.53
CA PRO A 386 4.04 41.00 -36.97
C PRO A 386 2.76 40.46 -37.61
N MET A 387 1.94 41.34 -38.18
CA MET A 387 0.74 40.93 -38.94
C MET A 387 1.12 40.38 -40.32
N PRO A 388 0.49 39.30 -40.81
CA PRO A 388 0.73 38.78 -42.15
C PRO A 388 0.17 39.73 -43.21
N ARG A 389 1.03 40.18 -44.12
CA ARG A 389 0.68 41.05 -45.26
C ARG A 389 -0.08 40.24 -46.32
N LYS A 390 -1.32 40.64 -46.62
CA LYS A 390 -2.12 40.14 -47.76
C LYS A 390 -1.31 40.28 -49.06
N ARG A 391 -0.96 39.16 -49.71
CA ARG A 391 -0.46 39.17 -51.09
C ARG A 391 -1.65 39.02 -52.04
N SER A 392 -1.83 40.04 -52.86
CA SER A 392 -2.75 40.14 -53.98
C SER A 392 -2.47 39.04 -55.00
N ALA A 393 -3.53 38.47 -55.58
CA ALA A 393 -3.45 37.56 -56.71
C ALA A 393 -2.88 38.28 -57.94
N VAL A 394 -1.85 37.71 -58.56
CA VAL A 394 -1.41 38.06 -59.91
C VAL A 394 -1.61 36.84 -60.79
N VAL A 395 -2.38 37.04 -61.85
CA VAL A 395 -2.68 36.15 -62.96
C VAL A 395 -1.42 35.95 -63.82
N GLY A 396 -1.17 34.73 -64.28
CA GLY A 396 -0.41 34.53 -65.53
C GLY A 396 0.54 33.34 -65.58
N ALA A 397 0.24 32.45 -66.53
CA ALA A 397 1.16 31.66 -67.36
C ALA A 397 1.67 30.28 -66.88
N ALA A 398 1.03 29.27 -67.50
CA ALA A 398 1.59 28.16 -68.28
C ALA A 398 2.38 27.00 -67.62
N LEU A 399 1.81 25.80 -67.77
CA LEU A 399 2.42 24.47 -67.66
C LEU A 399 3.51 24.24 -68.72
N PRO A 400 4.47 23.32 -68.46
CA PRO A 400 4.47 22.02 -69.18
C PRO A 400 4.77 20.83 -68.23
N SER A 401 3.92 19.79 -68.19
CA SER A 401 3.94 18.53 -68.96
C SER A 401 5.05 17.52 -68.61
N TYR A 402 4.62 16.37 -68.06
CA TYR A 402 5.34 15.10 -67.83
C TYR A 402 6.09 14.57 -69.06
N PRO A 403 7.04 13.64 -68.83
CA PRO A 403 6.92 12.37 -69.56
C PRO A 403 7.01 11.13 -68.66
N HIS A 404 6.28 10.11 -69.13
CA HIS A 404 6.16 8.77 -68.59
C HIS A 404 7.31 7.84 -69.03
N SER A 405 7.44 6.76 -68.27
CA SER A 405 8.25 5.54 -68.39
C SER A 405 8.60 4.98 -69.78
N LYS A 406 9.72 4.22 -69.85
CA LYS A 406 9.81 2.91 -70.52
C LYS A 406 11.06 2.08 -70.16
N HIS A 407 10.91 0.77 -70.38
CA HIS A 407 11.71 -0.40 -70.00
C HIS A 407 13.17 -0.50 -70.48
N ARG A 408 13.98 -1.20 -69.65
CA ARG A 408 14.99 -2.30 -69.86
C ARG A 408 15.49 -2.65 -71.28
N PRO A 409 16.71 -3.23 -71.43
CA PRO A 409 17.16 -4.51 -70.80
C PRO A 409 17.93 -4.39 -69.49
#